data_AF-A0A809RTL8-F1
#
_entry.id   AF-A0A809RTL8-F1
#
_cell.length_a   1.000
_cell.length_b   1.000
_cell.length_c   1.000
_cell.angle_alpha   90.00
_cell.angle_beta   90.00
_cell.angle_gamma   90.00
#
_symmetry.space_group_name_H-M   'P 1'
#
loop_
_entity.id
_entity.type
_entity.pdbx_description
1 polymer ?
#
loop_
_entity_poly.entity_id
_entity_poly.type
_entity_poly.pdbx_seq_one_letter_code
_entity_poly.pdbx_strand_id
1 'polypeptide(L)'
;MESVARRRWRDKSHGFGLVDLAVALALLAALLYFLLDRLLTMQEMAEKTEMEETVRSINYALRLEAASRLAQGGDTRRLLLEKENPIKWLQAPPRNYLGETSTPPAHAKPAYWFYRPQERELVYRPNRAEHLKIEGGKNSELRFAVRADAKQPQPGLMPVLPYEWF
;
A
#
# COMPACT_ATOMS: atom_id res chain seq x y z
N MET A 1 15.70 11.95 77.89
CA MET A 1 15.55 10.56 77.42
C MET A 1 14.06 10.28 77.30
N GLU A 2 13.46 10.59 76.15
CA GLU A 2 12.07 10.21 75.84
C GLU A 2 12.05 9.51 74.49
N SER A 3 11.57 8.27 74.53
CA SER A 3 11.57 7.33 73.42
C SER A 3 10.57 7.75 72.35
N VAL A 4 11.07 8.06 71.16
CA VAL A 4 10.30 8.39 69.97
C VAL A 4 9.44 7.19 69.55
N ALA A 5 8.12 7.34 69.70
CA ALA A 5 7.14 6.37 69.21
C ALA A 5 7.17 6.32 67.68
N ARG A 6 7.81 5.28 67.12
CA ARG A 6 7.77 5.00 65.68
C ARG A 6 6.37 4.54 65.29
N ARG A 7 5.60 5.41 64.64
CA ARG A 7 4.37 5.06 63.93
C ARG A 7 4.73 4.08 62.81
N ARG A 8 4.49 2.79 63.07
CA ARG A 8 4.67 1.71 62.12
C ARG A 8 3.47 1.72 61.18
N TRP A 9 3.63 2.34 60.01
CA TRP A 9 2.70 2.19 58.90
C TRP A 9 2.69 0.71 58.52
N ARG A 10 1.62 0.00 58.88
CA ARG A 10 1.36 -1.35 58.39
C ARG A 10 0.79 -1.17 56.99
N ASP A 11 1.66 -1.24 55.99
CA ASP A 11 1.20 -1.51 54.63
C ASP A 11 0.50 -2.86 54.65
N LYS A 12 -0.82 -2.84 54.45
CA LYS A 12 -1.59 -4.05 54.18
C LYS A 12 -1.23 -4.48 52.76
N SER A 13 -0.32 -5.44 52.66
CA SER A 13 -0.08 -6.19 51.44
C SER A 13 -1.36 -6.96 51.11
N HIS A 14 -2.23 -6.39 50.29
CA HIS A 14 -3.34 -7.13 49.70
C HIS A 14 -2.74 -8.06 48.64
N GLY A 15 -2.76 -9.37 48.91
CA GLY A 15 -2.34 -10.38 47.95
C GLY A 15 -3.20 -10.30 46.69
N PHE A 16 -2.56 -10.48 45.53
CA PHE A 16 -3.18 -10.38 44.21
C PHE A 16 -4.40 -11.31 44.10
N GLY A 17 -5.61 -10.75 44.13
CA GLY A 17 -6.85 -11.50 44.08
C GLY A 17 -7.25 -11.87 42.65
N LEU A 18 -8.19 -12.82 42.51
CA LEU A 18 -8.78 -13.17 41.21
C LEU A 18 -9.40 -11.96 40.48
N VAL A 19 -9.93 -10.99 41.24
CA VAL A 19 -10.50 -9.75 40.69
C VAL A 19 -9.39 -8.84 40.15
N ASP A 20 -8.29 -8.66 40.88
CA ASP A 20 -7.16 -7.85 40.41
C ASP A 20 -6.55 -8.45 39.14
N LEU A 21 -6.44 -9.79 39.08
CA LEU A 21 -6.02 -10.50 37.87
C LEU A 21 -6.99 -10.27 36.70
N ALA A 22 -8.30 -10.38 36.94
CA ALA A 22 -9.30 -10.17 35.90
C ALA A 22 -9.27 -8.75 35.34
N VAL A 23 -9.14 -7.74 36.21
CA VAL A 23 -9.01 -6.34 35.81
C VAL A 23 -7.72 -6.11 35.04
N ALA A 24 -6.59 -6.63 35.53
CA ALA A 24 -5.29 -6.52 34.84
C ALA A 24 -5.34 -7.16 33.44
N LEU A 25 -5.97 -8.34 33.32
CA LEU A 25 -6.12 -9.03 32.04
C LEU A 25 -7.05 -8.27 31.08
N ALA A 26 -8.15 -7.70 31.58
CA ALA A 26 -9.06 -6.89 30.78
C ALA A 26 -8.37 -5.63 30.23
N LEU A 27 -7.57 -4.95 31.05
CA LEU A 27 -6.77 -3.81 30.62
C LEU A 27 -5.73 -4.22 29.58
N LEU A 28 -5.00 -5.32 29.82
CA LEU A 28 -4.02 -5.84 28.88
C LEU A 28 -4.66 -6.20 27.52
N ALA A 29 -5.83 -6.86 27.54
CA ALA A 29 -6.56 -7.21 26.33
C ALA A 29 -6.99 -5.97 25.55
N ALA A 30 -7.49 -4.93 26.23
CA ALA A 30 -7.85 -3.67 25.59
C ALA A 30 -6.62 -2.98 24.96
N LEU A 31 -5.50 -2.90 25.69
CA LEU A 31 -4.24 -2.34 25.19
C LEU A 31 -3.74 -3.09 23.94
N LEU A 32 -3.75 -4.42 23.98
CA LEU A 32 -3.37 -5.26 22.84
C LEU A 32 -4.29 -5.06 21.66
N TYR A 33 -5.61 -4.98 21.88
CA TYR A 33 -6.57 -4.71 20.82
C TYR A 33 -6.27 -3.40 20.08
N PHE A 34 -6.09 -2.29 20.82
CA PHE A 34 -5.75 -1.00 20.21
C PHE A 34 -4.40 -1.02 19.50
N LEU A 35 -3.40 -1.71 20.05
CA LEU A 35 -2.08 -1.83 19.43
C LEU A 35 -2.15 -2.61 18.12
N LEU A 36 -2.89 -3.72 18.09
CA LEU A 36 -3.07 -4.53 16.89
C LEU A 36 -3.81 -3.74 15.82
N ASP A 37 -4.93 -3.11 16.16
CA ASP A 37 -5.71 -2.27 15.23
C ASP A 37 -4.85 -1.18 14.57
N ARG A 38 -4.05 -0.47 15.37
CA ARG A 38 -3.10 0.52 14.86
C ARG A 38 -2.01 -0.09 13.99
N LEU A 39 -1.45 -1.23 14.37
CA LEU A 39 -0.43 -1.91 13.58
C LEU A 39 -0.97 -2.32 12.21
N LEU A 40 -2.18 -2.88 12.15
CA LEU A 40 -2.83 -3.28 10.91
C LEU A 40 -3.08 -2.09 9.98
N THR A 41 -3.60 -0.99 10.52
CA THR A 41 -3.83 0.25 9.77
C THR A 41 -2.51 0.81 9.21
N MET A 42 -1.45 0.82 10.02
CA MET A 42 -0.13 1.29 9.59
C MET A 42 0.49 0.42 8.49
N GLN A 43 0.26 -0.90 8.53
CA GLN A 43 0.69 -1.80 7.46
C GLN A 43 -0.01 -1.47 6.13
N GLU A 44 -1.31 -1.22 6.15
CA GLU A 44 -2.06 -0.85 4.94
C GLU A 44 -1.63 0.52 4.39
N MET A 45 -1.40 1.51 5.26
CA MET A 45 -0.85 2.81 4.84
C MET A 45 0.56 2.70 4.25
N ALA A 46 1.41 1.83 4.80
CA ALA A 46 2.73 1.56 4.27
C ALA A 46 2.64 0.90 2.88
N GLU A 47 1.74 -0.07 2.72
CA GLU A 47 1.48 -0.73 1.44
C GLU A 47 0.99 0.26 0.37
N LYS A 48 0.02 1.12 0.71
CA LYS A 48 -0.41 2.23 -0.16
C LYS A 48 0.76 3.09 -0.58
N THR A 49 1.62 3.48 0.37
CA THR A 49 2.77 4.34 0.11
C THR A 49 3.75 3.67 -0.86
N GLU A 50 4.06 2.40 -0.67
CA GLU A 50 4.92 1.62 -1.58
C GLU A 50 4.32 1.51 -2.99
N MET A 51 3.01 1.27 -3.08
CA MET A 51 2.27 1.25 -4.35
C MET A 51 2.37 2.60 -5.07
N GLU A 52 2.09 3.69 -4.37
CA GLU A 52 2.16 5.04 -4.94
C GLU A 52 3.59 5.43 -5.35
N GLU A 53 4.60 5.05 -4.58
CA GLU A 53 6.01 5.25 -4.95
C GLU A 53 6.35 4.50 -6.24
N THR A 54 5.85 3.27 -6.39
CA THR A 54 5.99 2.49 -7.63
C THR A 54 5.33 3.22 -8.81
N VAL A 55 4.10 3.72 -8.63
CA VAL A 55 3.39 4.52 -9.66
C VAL A 55 4.16 5.80 -10.00
N ARG A 56 4.72 6.51 -9.01
CA ARG A 56 5.56 7.70 -9.23
C ARG A 56 6.84 7.37 -10.01
N SER A 57 7.50 6.26 -9.67
CA SER A 57 8.69 5.77 -10.38
C SER A 57 8.40 5.45 -11.84
N ILE A 58 7.28 4.75 -12.11
CA ILE A 58 6.81 4.46 -13.47
C ILE A 58 6.53 5.74 -14.24
N ASN A 59 5.80 6.69 -13.64
CA ASN A 59 5.53 7.98 -14.26
C ASN A 59 6.81 8.75 -14.61
N TYR A 60 7.81 8.72 -13.74
CA TYR A 60 9.10 9.35 -14.02
C TYR A 60 9.82 8.67 -15.21
N ALA A 61 9.87 7.34 -15.24
CA ALA A 61 10.46 6.58 -16.34
C ALA A 61 9.74 6.84 -17.69
N LEU A 62 8.40 6.87 -17.69
CA LEU A 62 7.61 7.19 -18.88
C LEU A 62 7.92 8.58 -19.44
N ARG A 63 8.11 9.58 -18.57
CA ARG A 63 8.47 10.94 -18.98
C ARG A 63 9.88 11.02 -19.58
N LEU A 64 10.85 10.34 -18.97
CA LEU A 64 12.21 10.26 -19.51
C LEU A 64 12.23 9.60 -20.89
N GLU A 65 11.50 8.49 -21.04
CA GLU A 65 11.40 7.78 -22.31
C GLU A 65 10.72 8.64 -23.39
N ALA A 66 9.62 9.33 -23.03
CA ALA A 66 8.96 10.27 -23.93
C ALA A 66 9.90 11.41 -24.37
N ALA A 67 10.67 11.99 -23.43
CA ALA A 67 11.65 13.03 -23.74
C ALA A 67 12.80 12.52 -24.63
N SER A 68 13.29 11.31 -24.38
CA SER A 68 14.32 10.66 -25.20
C SER A 68 13.86 10.49 -26.66
N ARG A 69 12.63 10.00 -26.87
CA ARG A 69 12.05 9.82 -28.21
C ARG A 69 11.80 11.14 -28.93
N LEU A 70 11.38 12.18 -28.21
CA LEU A 70 11.24 13.54 -28.75
C LEU A 70 12.59 14.09 -29.23
N ALA A 71 13.65 13.93 -28.43
CA ALA A 71 15.00 14.37 -28.79
C ALA A 71 15.54 13.67 -30.05
N GLN A 72 15.10 12.43 -30.32
CA GLN A 72 15.45 11.66 -31.51
C GLN A 72 14.61 12.02 -32.75
N GLY A 73 13.78 13.07 -32.69
CA GLY A 73 12.94 13.52 -33.81
C GLY A 73 11.61 12.75 -33.95
N GLY A 74 11.20 12.00 -32.93
CA GLY A 74 9.92 11.30 -32.91
C GLY A 74 8.72 12.23 -32.66
N ASP A 75 7.59 11.93 -33.30
CA ASP A 75 6.30 12.58 -33.02
C ASP A 75 5.73 12.07 -31.69
N THR A 76 5.39 12.98 -30.77
CA THR A 76 4.75 12.68 -29.48
C THR A 76 3.45 11.88 -29.63
N ARG A 77 2.73 12.03 -30.75
CA ARG A 77 1.49 11.30 -31.03
C ARG A 77 1.72 9.86 -31.51
N ARG A 78 2.95 9.53 -31.92
CA ARG A 78 3.38 8.16 -32.28
C ARG A 78 4.08 7.42 -31.14
N LEU A 79 4.08 7.99 -29.93
CA LEU A 79 4.57 7.31 -28.74
C LEU A 79 3.67 6.10 -28.45
N LEU A 80 4.03 4.95 -29.02
CA LEU A 80 3.41 3.64 -28.77
C LEU A 80 3.50 3.19 -27.30
N LEU A 81 3.98 4.05 -26.40
CA LEU A 81 4.10 3.85 -24.96
C LEU A 81 2.77 3.42 -24.32
N GLU A 82 1.63 3.89 -24.85
CA GLU A 82 0.29 3.46 -24.40
C GLU A 82 -0.04 1.99 -24.70
N LYS A 83 0.70 1.36 -25.62
CA LYS A 83 0.53 -0.04 -26.02
C LYS A 83 1.55 -0.98 -25.38
N GLU A 84 2.53 -0.42 -24.69
CA GLU A 84 3.64 -1.16 -24.12
C GLU A 84 3.45 -1.32 -22.61
N ASN A 85 4.04 -2.39 -22.08
CA ASN A 85 4.05 -2.62 -20.64
C ASN A 85 4.92 -1.56 -19.95
N PRO A 86 4.35 -0.72 -19.07
CA PRO A 86 5.08 0.40 -18.48
C PRO A 86 6.25 -0.03 -17.58
N ILE A 87 6.26 -1.28 -17.09
CA ILE A 87 7.36 -1.80 -16.28
C ILE A 87 8.65 -1.97 -17.10
N LYS A 88 8.56 -2.12 -18.43
CA LYS A 88 9.75 -2.23 -19.31
C LYS A 88 10.63 -0.98 -19.30
N TRP A 89 10.09 0.16 -18.87
CA TRP A 89 10.81 1.44 -18.79
C TRP A 89 11.51 1.65 -17.45
N LEU A 90 11.21 0.82 -16.45
CA LEU A 90 11.91 0.85 -15.18
C LEU A 90 13.28 0.20 -15.31
N GLN A 91 14.27 0.72 -14.57
CA GLN A 91 15.60 0.09 -14.49
C GLN A 91 15.54 -1.32 -13.90
N ALA A 92 14.62 -1.55 -12.98
CA ALA A 92 14.32 -2.85 -12.41
C ALA A 92 12.81 -2.97 -12.16
N PRO A 93 12.22 -4.15 -12.37
CA PRO A 93 10.82 -4.38 -12.06
C PRO A 93 10.55 -4.25 -10.55
N PRO A 94 9.33 -3.88 -10.14
CA PRO A 94 8.92 -3.89 -8.74
C PRO A 94 9.10 -5.30 -8.12
N ARG A 95 9.41 -5.37 -6.82
CA ARG A 95 9.74 -6.63 -6.12
C ARG A 95 8.74 -7.76 -6.33
N ASN A 96 7.45 -7.43 -6.35
CA ASN A 96 6.36 -8.40 -6.44
C ASN A 96 5.71 -8.40 -7.84
N TYR A 97 6.48 -8.13 -8.88
CA TYR A 97 5.98 -8.17 -10.26
C TYR A 97 5.97 -9.61 -10.79
N LEU A 98 4.79 -10.10 -11.17
CA LEU A 98 4.55 -11.45 -11.65
C LEU A 98 4.73 -11.60 -13.17
N GLY A 99 5.04 -10.51 -13.88
CA GLY A 99 5.15 -10.53 -15.33
C GLY A 99 3.85 -10.18 -16.07
N GLU A 100 3.88 -10.46 -17.37
CA GLU A 100 2.74 -10.27 -18.27
C GLU A 100 1.85 -11.52 -18.22
N THR A 101 0.69 -11.42 -17.56
CA THR A 101 -0.27 -12.52 -17.43
C THR A 101 -1.71 -12.00 -17.32
N SER A 102 -2.67 -12.70 -17.91
CA SER A 102 -4.09 -12.41 -17.71
C SER A 102 -4.63 -12.97 -16.39
N THR A 103 -3.98 -14.02 -15.87
CA THR A 103 -4.41 -14.73 -14.66
C THR A 103 -3.21 -14.92 -13.73
N PRO A 104 -3.19 -14.25 -12.56
CA PRO A 104 -2.11 -14.47 -11.60
C PRO A 104 -2.17 -15.91 -11.05
N PRO A 105 -1.02 -16.51 -10.70
CA PRO A 105 -0.99 -17.83 -10.09
C PRO A 105 -1.78 -17.85 -8.78
N ALA A 106 -2.54 -18.92 -8.54
CA ALA A 106 -3.37 -19.05 -7.34
C ALA A 106 -2.60 -18.98 -6.01
N HIS A 107 -1.29 -19.26 -6.06
CA HIS A 107 -0.37 -19.23 -4.91
C HIS A 107 0.41 -17.91 -4.78
N ALA A 108 0.09 -16.88 -5.60
CA ALA A 108 0.74 -15.59 -5.50
C ALA A 108 0.49 -14.99 -4.11
N LYS A 109 1.57 -14.61 -3.42
CA LYS A 109 1.44 -13.82 -2.20
C LYS A 109 0.80 -12.48 -2.56
N PRO A 110 -0.17 -11.98 -1.77
CA PRO A 110 -0.78 -10.67 -2.00
C PRO A 110 0.24 -9.51 -1.98
N ALA A 111 -0.17 -8.30 -2.35
CA ALA A 111 0.70 -7.13 -2.62
C ALA A 111 1.57 -7.32 -3.88
N TYR A 112 0.95 -7.67 -5.00
CA TYR A 112 1.66 -7.98 -6.24
C TYR A 112 1.18 -7.17 -7.45
N TRP A 113 2.08 -7.08 -8.42
CA TRP A 113 1.87 -6.40 -9.70
C TRP A 113 1.83 -7.42 -10.83
N PHE A 114 0.99 -7.20 -11.82
CA PHE A 114 1.03 -7.95 -13.08
C PHE A 114 0.48 -7.10 -14.21
N TYR A 115 0.95 -7.33 -15.43
CA TYR A 115 0.46 -6.62 -16.60
C TYR A 115 -0.46 -7.52 -17.42
N ARG A 116 -1.64 -7.02 -17.78
CA ARG A 116 -2.58 -7.70 -18.67
C ARG A 116 -2.41 -7.20 -20.11
N PRO A 117 -1.83 -8.00 -21.03
CA PRO A 117 -1.50 -7.51 -22.37
C PRO A 117 -2.72 -7.20 -23.24
N GLN A 118 -3.84 -7.88 -23.01
CA GLN A 118 -5.06 -7.75 -23.82
C GLN A 118 -5.75 -6.41 -23.52
N GLU A 119 -5.89 -6.07 -22.24
CA GLU A 119 -6.50 -4.84 -21.76
C GLU A 119 -5.50 -3.66 -21.72
N ARG A 120 -4.20 -3.95 -21.78
CA ARG A 120 -3.08 -2.99 -21.61
C ARG A 120 -3.12 -2.31 -20.24
N GLU A 121 -3.50 -3.09 -19.23
CA GLU A 121 -3.64 -2.62 -17.87
C GLU A 121 -2.51 -3.18 -17.00
N LEU A 122 -1.84 -2.30 -16.26
CA LEU A 122 -1.04 -2.69 -15.12
C LEU A 122 -1.97 -2.84 -13.92
N VAL A 123 -1.99 -4.01 -13.32
CA VAL A 123 -2.85 -4.34 -12.19
C VAL A 123 -2.02 -4.50 -10.94
N TYR A 124 -2.46 -3.86 -9.87
CA TYR A 124 -1.97 -4.08 -8.52
C TYR A 124 -3.05 -4.72 -7.67
N ARG A 125 -2.69 -5.83 -7.02
CA ARG A 125 -3.54 -6.46 -6.02
C ARG A 125 -2.92 -6.28 -4.64
N PRO A 126 -3.52 -5.44 -3.78
CA PRO A 126 -3.03 -5.26 -2.43
C PRO A 126 -3.26 -6.52 -1.58
N ASN A 127 -2.46 -6.63 -0.52
CA ASN A 127 -2.63 -7.56 0.58
C ASN A 127 -3.72 -7.09 1.53
N ARG A 128 -3.74 -5.79 1.84
CA ARG A 128 -4.74 -5.13 2.68
C ARG A 128 -5.53 -4.11 1.88
N ALA A 129 -6.84 -4.17 1.99
CA ALA A 129 -7.78 -3.34 1.24
C ALA A 129 -8.97 -2.88 2.10
N GLU A 130 -8.82 -2.94 3.42
CA GLU A 130 -9.83 -2.61 4.41
C GLU A 130 -10.33 -1.16 4.25
N HIS A 131 -9.45 -0.25 3.82
CA HIS A 131 -9.76 1.16 3.56
C HIS A 131 -9.77 1.52 2.07
N LEU A 132 -9.61 0.53 1.17
CA LEU A 132 -9.62 0.74 -0.27
C LEU A 132 -11.05 0.65 -0.82
N LYS A 133 -11.49 1.74 -1.47
CA LYS A 133 -12.76 1.83 -2.19
C LYS A 133 -12.49 2.13 -3.65
N ILE A 134 -13.06 1.34 -4.55
CA ILE A 134 -12.94 1.52 -5.99
C ILE A 134 -14.33 1.78 -6.57
N GLU A 135 -14.49 2.88 -7.28
CA GLU A 135 -15.79 3.23 -7.88
C GLU A 135 -16.23 2.18 -8.90
N GLY A 136 -17.41 1.60 -8.70
CA GLY A 136 -17.97 0.57 -9.58
C GLY A 136 -17.22 -0.77 -9.59
N GLY A 137 -16.16 -0.91 -8.79
CA GLY A 137 -15.35 -2.12 -8.70
C GLY A 137 -15.88 -3.11 -7.67
N LYS A 138 -16.02 -4.39 -8.05
CA LYS A 138 -16.33 -5.49 -7.11
C LYS A 138 -15.09 -6.13 -6.48
N ASN A 139 -13.91 -5.85 -7.04
CA ASN A 139 -12.65 -6.46 -6.63
C ASN A 139 -11.71 -5.38 -6.11
N SER A 140 -10.92 -5.70 -5.08
CA SER A 140 -9.88 -4.83 -4.52
C SER A 140 -8.65 -4.65 -5.42
N GLU A 141 -8.81 -4.77 -6.74
CA GLU A 141 -7.70 -4.67 -7.71
C GLU A 141 -7.64 -3.27 -8.29
N LEU A 142 -6.52 -2.58 -8.05
CA LEU A 142 -6.23 -1.30 -8.66
C LEU A 142 -5.72 -1.54 -10.09
N ARG A 143 -6.36 -0.89 -11.05
CA ARG A 143 -6.03 -1.02 -12.48
C ARG A 143 -5.53 0.32 -12.99
N PHE A 144 -4.43 0.28 -13.71
CA PHE A 144 -3.78 1.45 -14.26
C PHE A 144 -3.52 1.27 -15.74
N ALA A 145 -3.67 2.34 -16.51
CA ALA A 145 -3.35 2.37 -17.93
C ALA A 145 -2.45 3.57 -18.23
N VAL A 146 -1.53 3.39 -19.17
CA VAL A 146 -0.75 4.51 -19.71
C VAL A 146 -1.65 5.32 -20.62
N ARG A 147 -1.86 6.60 -20.31
CA ARG A 147 -2.68 7.52 -21.10
C ARG A 147 -1.96 8.85 -21.28
N ALA A 148 -2.06 9.46 -22.45
CA ALA A 148 -1.79 10.87 -22.64
C ALA A 148 -3.02 11.70 -22.24
N ASP A 149 -2.83 12.71 -21.40
CA ASP A 149 -3.89 13.67 -21.08
C ASP A 149 -3.79 14.86 -22.06
N ALA A 150 -4.92 15.32 -22.61
CA ALA A 150 -4.95 16.55 -23.41
C ALA A 150 -4.44 17.77 -22.63
N LYS A 151 -4.57 17.77 -21.30
CA LYS A 151 -4.02 18.81 -20.41
C LYS A 151 -2.54 18.57 -20.04
N GLN A 152 -2.04 17.35 -20.21
CA GLN A 152 -0.69 16.98 -19.83
C GLN A 152 -0.01 16.24 -21.00
N PRO A 153 0.81 16.94 -21.80
CA PRO A 153 1.32 16.42 -23.07
C PRO A 153 2.25 15.21 -22.95
N GLN A 154 2.54 14.76 -21.72
CA GLN A 154 3.39 13.60 -21.45
C GLN A 154 2.54 12.41 -20.96
N PRO A 155 2.84 11.19 -21.42
CA PRO A 155 2.11 9.99 -21.01
C PRO A 155 2.29 9.76 -19.51
N GLY A 156 1.19 9.39 -18.84
CA GLY A 156 1.16 9.07 -17.42
C GLY A 156 0.42 7.77 -17.15
N LEU A 157 0.82 7.08 -16.10
CA LEU A 157 0.12 5.94 -15.54
C LEU A 157 -1.06 6.47 -14.72
N MET A 158 -2.28 6.27 -15.23
CA MET A 158 -3.51 6.77 -14.61
C MET A 158 -4.41 5.61 -14.17
N PRO A 159 -5.15 5.76 -13.07
CA PRO A 159 -6.12 4.75 -12.67
C PRO A 159 -7.24 4.62 -13.72
N VAL A 160 -7.64 3.39 -14.01
CA VAL A 160 -8.74 3.08 -14.94
C VAL A 160 -10.09 3.45 -14.33
N LEU A 161 -10.25 3.16 -13.03
CA LEU A 161 -11.39 3.55 -12.21
C LEU A 161 -10.90 4.43 -11.06
N PRO A 162 -11.64 5.50 -10.69
CA PRO A 162 -11.34 6.26 -9.49
C PRO A 162 -11.32 5.36 -8.25
N TYR A 163 -10.41 5.65 -7.33
CA TYR A 163 -10.31 4.96 -6.06
C TYR A 163 -9.99 5.93 -4.93
N GLU A 164 -10.44 5.59 -3.73
CA GLU A 164 -10.10 6.23 -2.46
C GLU A 164 -9.41 5.17 -1.60
N TRP A 165 -8.23 5.48 -1.06
CA TRP A 165 -7.52 4.56 -0.17
C TRP A 165 -7.02 5.39 1.00
N PHE A 166 -7.81 5.48 2.06
CA PHE A 166 -7.71 6.51 3.12
C PHE A 166 -8.03 7.94 2.67
#